data_AF-A0A662HCP1-F1
#
_entry.id   AF-A0A662HCP1-F1
#
_cell.length_a   1.000
_cell.length_b   1.000
_cell.length_c   1.000
_cell.angle_alpha   90.00
_cell.angle_beta   90.00
_cell.angle_gamma   90.00
#
_symmetry.space_group_name_H-M   'P 1'
#
loop_
_entity.id
_entity.type
_entity.pdbx_description
1 polymer ?
#
loop_
_entity_poly.entity_id
_entity_poly.type
_entity_poly.pdbx_seq_one_letter_code
_entity_poly.pdbx_strand_id
1 'polypeptide(L)' 'MPRPKSKEILERGERIIQLLRERGEMTCQGVAWSLDLSVMQAYYVLRLLCIEGRVKRRKVGRTYYYYLPD' A
#
# COMPACT_ATOMS: atom_id res chain seq x y z
N MET A 1 23.99 -2.20 5.47
CA MET A 1 23.43 -2.04 4.12
C MET A 1 21.95 -2.36 4.16
N PRO A 2 21.04 -1.53 3.61
CA PRO A 2 19.64 -1.91 3.46
C PRO A 2 19.55 -3.14 2.56
N ARG A 3 18.79 -4.18 2.95
CA ARG A 3 18.59 -5.35 2.11
C ARG A 3 17.77 -4.94 0.89
N PRO A 4 18.13 -5.37 -0.33
CA PRO A 4 17.28 -5.15 -1.49
C PRO A 4 15.89 -5.75 -1.21
N LYS A 5 14.84 -5.04 -1.64
CA LYS A 5 13.46 -5.56 -1.58
C LYS A 5 13.40 -6.87 -2.36
N SER A 6 12.68 -7.86 -1.85
CA SER A 6 12.41 -9.07 -2.62
C SER A 6 11.58 -8.71 -3.86
N LYS A 7 11.73 -9.50 -4.92
CA LYS A 7 10.90 -9.40 -6.13
C LYS A 7 9.40 -9.36 -5.80
N GLU A 8 8.98 -10.20 -4.86
CA GLU A 8 7.61 -10.28 -4.36
C GLU A 8 7.12 -8.96 -3.71
N ILE A 9 7.97 -8.24 -2.97
CA ILE A 9 7.63 -6.93 -2.39
C ILE A 9 7.45 -5.89 -3.50
N LEU A 10 8.32 -5.92 -4.52
CA LEU A 10 8.22 -5.00 -5.66
C LEU A 10 6.92 -5.23 -6.44
N GLU A 11 6.61 -6.49 -6.76
CA GLU A 11 5.38 -6.88 -7.46
C GLU A 11 4.12 -6.49 -6.67
N ARG A 12 4.09 -6.75 -5.37
CA ARG A 12 2.99 -6.29 -4.50
C ARG A 12 2.87 -4.77 -4.49
N GLY A 13 3.99 -4.05 -4.49
CA GLY A 13 4.02 -2.60 -4.55
C GLY A 13 3.34 -2.06 -5.80
N GLU A 14 3.68 -2.62 -6.97
CA GLU A 14 3.05 -2.23 -8.24
C GLU A 14 1.55 -2.57 -8.27
N ARG A 15 1.17 -3.77 -7.78
CA ARG A 15 -0.25 -4.16 -7.67
C ARG A 15 -1.06 -3.21 -6.78
N ILE A 16 -0.49 -2.76 -5.65
CA ILE A 16 -1.14 -1.79 -4.76
C ILE A 16 -1.30 -0.43 -5.44
N ILE A 17 -0.26 0.05 -6.12
CA ILE A 17 -0.33 1.34 -6.84
C ILE A 17 -1.38 1.29 -7.94
N GLN A 18 -1.42 0.20 -8.71
CA GLN A 18 -2.43 0.03 -9.74
C GLN A 18 -3.84 -0.01 -9.15
N LEU A 19 -4.04 -0.73 -8.04
CA LEU A 19 -5.32 -0.75 -7.34
C LEU A 19 -5.76 0.64 -6.87
N LEU A 20 -4.87 1.42 -6.26
CA LEU A 20 -5.17 2.79 -5.80
C LEU A 20 -5.43 3.75 -6.97
N ARG A 21 -4.80 3.52 -8.13
CA ARG A 21 -5.08 4.27 -9.36
C ARG A 21 -6.50 3.99 -9.89
N GLU A 22 -6.93 2.74 -9.84
CA GLU A 22 -8.24 2.31 -10.35
C GLU A 22 -9.39 2.64 -9.40
N ARG A 23 -9.18 2.48 -8.09
CA ARG A 23 -10.25 2.59 -7.07
C ARG A 23 -10.19 3.87 -6.23
N GLY A 24 -9.14 4.66 -6.37
CA GLY A 24 -8.90 5.81 -5.51
C GLY A 24 -8.40 5.40 -4.12
N GLU A 25 -8.77 6.17 -3.10
CA GLU A 25 -8.27 5.94 -1.75
C GLU A 25 -8.85 4.67 -1.10
N MET A 26 -8.02 3.93 -0.36
CA MET A 26 -8.44 2.67 0.27
C MET A 26 -7.82 2.48 1.66
N THR A 27 -8.49 1.72 2.51
CA THR A 27 -7.92 1.29 3.79
C THR A 27 -6.92 0.12 3.59
N CYS A 28 -6.06 -0.12 4.57
CA CYS A 28 -5.17 -1.28 4.55
C CYS A 28 -5.93 -2.61 4.42
N GLN A 29 -7.10 -2.73 5.07
CA GLN A 29 -7.97 -3.91 4.93
C GLN A 29 -8.55 -4.02 3.53
N GLY A 30 -9.02 -2.91 2.95
CA GLY A 30 -9.53 -2.89 1.58
C GLY A 30 -8.49 -3.31 0.54
N VAL A 31 -7.24 -2.85 0.71
CA VAL A 31 -6.11 -3.28 -0.13
C VAL A 31 -5.82 -4.77 0.06
N ALA A 32 -5.78 -5.25 1.30
CA ALA A 32 -5.51 -6.65 1.62
C ALA A 32 -6.54 -7.59 0.95
N TRP A 33 -7.83 -7.29 1.11
CA TRP A 33 -8.89 -8.08 0.48
C TRP A 33 -8.88 -8.01 -1.04
N SER A 34 -8.60 -6.84 -1.62
CA SER A 34 -8.63 -6.69 -3.08
C SER A 34 -7.49 -7.41 -3.80
N LEU A 35 -6.37 -7.65 -3.11
CA LEU A 35 -5.18 -8.25 -3.71
C LEU A 35 -4.89 -9.68 -3.22
N ASP A 36 -5.79 -10.24 -2.40
CA ASP A 36 -5.61 -11.53 -1.73
C ASP A 36 -4.28 -11.58 -0.95
N LEU A 37 -4.08 -10.58 -0.08
CA LEU A 37 -2.92 -10.44 0.79
C LEU A 37 -3.35 -10.53 2.25
N SER A 38 -2.44 -10.96 3.12
CA SER A 38 -2.66 -10.79 4.56
C SER A 38 -2.60 -9.30 4.93
N VAL A 39 -3.33 -8.90 5.97
CA VAL A 39 -3.31 -7.50 6.47
C VAL A 39 -1.88 -7.05 6.79
N MET A 40 -1.04 -7.96 7.32
CA MET A 40 0.36 -7.66 7.62
C MET A 40 1.21 -7.46 6.36
N GLN A 41 0.98 -8.25 5.31
CA GLN A 41 1.66 -8.08 4.01
C GLN A 41 1.27 -6.74 3.38
N ALA A 42 -0.03 -6.44 3.30
CA ALA A 42 -0.52 -5.17 2.77
C ALA A 42 0.02 -3.98 3.57
N TYR A 43 -0.04 -4.05 4.90
CA TYR A 43 0.49 -3.01 5.79
C TYR A 43 1.99 -2.77 5.56
N TYR A 44 2.79 -3.84 5.50
CA TYR A 44 4.23 -3.74 5.30
C TYR A 44 4.56 -3.07 3.96
N VAL A 45 3.91 -3.48 2.87
CA VAL A 45 4.16 -2.91 1.54
C VAL A 45 3.65 -1.46 1.47
N LEU A 46 2.46 -1.16 1.98
CA LEU A 46 1.94 0.21 2.07
C LEU A 46 2.86 1.12 2.87
N ARG A 47 3.44 0.63 3.97
CA ARG A 47 4.41 1.37 4.78
C ARG A 47 5.67 1.70 3.97
N LEU A 48 6.19 0.74 3.21
CA LEU A 48 7.35 0.97 2.33
C LEU A 48 7.03 1.99 1.24
N LEU A 49 5.87 1.89 0.59
CA LEU A 49 5.43 2.86 -0.43
C LEU A 49 5.24 4.26 0.16
N CYS A 50 4.79 4.37 1.42
CA CYS A 50 4.71 5.65 2.13
C CYS A 50 6.09 6.25 2.40
N ILE A 51 7.06 5.43 2.83
CA ILE A 51 8.44 5.88 3.05
C ILE A 51 9.07 6.38 1.75
N GLU A 52 8.75 5.75 0.62
CA GLU A 52 9.22 6.13 -0.72
C GLU A 52 8.45 7.30 -1.33
N GLY A 53 7.41 7.81 -0.66
CA GLY A 53 6.56 8.89 -1.17
C GLY A 53 5.66 8.51 -2.35
N ARG A 54 5.62 7.23 -2.75
CA ARG A 54 4.77 6.72 -3.85
C ARG A 54 3.29 6.65 -3.48
N VAL A 55 3.00 6.56 -2.19
CA VAL A 55 1.64 6.53 -1.61
C VAL A 55 1.62 7.46 -0.41
N LYS A 56 0.56 8.22 -0.23
CA LYS A 56 0.31 9.00 0.98
C LYS A 56 -0.79 8.34 1.81
N ARG A 57 -0.87 8.69 3.09
CA ARG A 57 -1.95 8.25 3.97
C ARG A 57 -2.56 9.41 4.73
N ARG A 58 -3.87 9.36 4.95
CA ARG A 58 -4.61 10.29 5.81
C ARG A 58 -5.40 9.51 6.86
N LYS A 59 -5.48 10.08 8.07
CA LYS A 59 -6.25 9.49 9.16
C LYS A 59 -7.67 10.05 9.14
N VAL A 60 -8.66 9.16 9.08
CA VAL A 60 -10.09 9.49 9.15
C VAL A 60 -10.67 8.74 10.35
N GLY A 61 -10.96 9.46 11.43
CA GLY A 61 -11.35 8.88 12.71
C GLY A 61 -10.26 7.95 13.27
N ARG A 62 -10.58 6.65 13.38
CA ARG A 62 -9.64 5.60 13.85
C ARG A 62 -8.94 4.84 12.72
N THR A 63 -9.21 5.18 11.46
CA THR A 63 -8.76 4.42 10.28
C THR A 63 -7.81 5.24 9.42
N TYR A 64 -6.83 4.57 8.79
CA TYR A 64 -5.98 5.19 7.77
C TYR A 64 -6.46 4.82 6.37
N TYR A 65 -6.59 5.83 5.52
CA TYR A 65 -6.81 5.70 4.08
C TYR A 65 -5.51 6.02 3.37
N TYR A 66 -5.20 5.23 2.35
CA TYR A 66 -4.02 5.32 1.52
C TYR A 66 -4.43 5.76 0.12
N TYR A 67 -3.68 6.67 -0.48
CA TYR A 67 -4.00 7.28 -1.78
C TYR A 67 -2.72 7.60 -2.55
N LEU A 68 -2.81 7.72 -3.87
CA LEU A 68 -1.69 8.20 -4.69
C LEU A 68 -1.54 9.71 -4.51
N PRO A 69 -0.31 10.22 -4.36
CA PRO A 69 -0.08 11.67 -4.39
C PRO A 69 -0.50 12.23 -5.75
N ASP A 70 -1.04 13.45 -5.75
CA ASP A 70 -1.29 14.25 -6.96
C ASP A 70 0.00 14.47 -7.77
#